data_AF-A0A182V185-F1
#
_entry.id   AF-A0A182V185-F1
#
_cell.length_a   1.000
_cell.length_b   1.000
_cell.length_c   1.000
_cell.angle_alpha   90.00
_cell.angle_beta   90.00
_cell.angle_gamma   90.00
#
_symmetry.space_group_name_H-M   'P 1'
#
loop_
_entity.id
_entity.type
_entity.pdbx_description
1 polymer ?
#
loop_
_entity_poly.entity_id
_entity_poly.type
_entity_poly.pdbx_seq_one_letter_code
_entity_poly.pdbx_strand_id
1 'polypeptide(L)'
;MGKNLPTPETVPFRLTRDIVDGMGISGVEGVFRKSCEKTLEVLRNNQTVILAILEVLLYDPLYSWNVLSNKKANRRQQQAFLSPSGDADEADGAVGGLPMDGANINVTAERTLMQVEEKLLGQEDNKYISVDGQVQMLIFNAMNKRNLCQVFAGWQPYL
;
A
#
# COMPACT_ATOMS: atom_id res chain seq x y z
N MET A 1 -3.82 -0.93 4.87
CA MET A 1 -3.25 -2.00 5.73
C MET A 1 -1.88 -1.60 6.31
N GLY A 2 -0.93 -1.08 5.53
CA GLY A 2 0.36 -0.56 6.07
C GLY A 2 0.27 0.61 7.06
N LYS A 3 -0.86 1.33 7.10
CA LYS A 3 -1.13 2.39 8.10
C LYS A 3 -1.40 1.88 9.53
N ASN A 4 -1.71 0.59 9.71
CA ASN A 4 -2.09 0.01 11.01
C ASN A 4 -0.92 -0.72 11.71
N LEU A 5 0.31 -0.50 11.25
CA LEU A 5 1.54 -1.03 11.85
C LEU A 5 2.08 -0.09 12.93
N PRO A 6 2.89 -0.57 13.89
CA PRO A 6 3.55 0.29 14.88
C PRO A 6 4.31 1.46 14.26
N THR A 7 5.04 1.20 13.17
CA THR A 7 5.57 2.24 12.29
C THR A 7 4.72 2.25 11.02
N PRO A 8 3.81 3.23 10.85
CA PRO A 8 2.90 3.27 9.73
C PRO A 8 3.61 3.62 8.42
N GLU A 9 3.12 3.05 7.33
CA GLU A 9 3.52 3.47 5.99
C GLU A 9 2.82 4.79 5.62
N THR A 10 3.61 5.85 5.50
CA THR A 10 3.15 7.22 5.25
C THR A 10 3.12 7.60 3.77
N VAL A 11 3.93 6.94 2.94
CA VAL A 11 3.98 7.15 1.49
C VAL A 11 3.01 6.24 0.74
N PRO A 12 2.37 6.71 -0.36
CA PRO A 12 1.42 5.90 -1.11
C PRO A 12 2.07 4.78 -1.93
N PHE A 13 3.31 4.99 -2.38
CA PHE A 13 4.13 4.00 -3.07
C PHE A 13 5.62 4.37 -2.95
N ARG A 14 6.50 3.46 -3.32
CA ARG A 14 7.95 3.68 -3.26
C ARG A 14 8.43 4.51 -4.45
N LEU A 15 8.84 5.75 -4.18
CA LEU A 15 9.47 6.65 -5.14
C LEU A 15 10.62 7.40 -4.44
N THR A 16 11.72 6.68 -4.21
CA THR A 16 12.91 7.17 -3.50
C THR A 16 13.87 7.86 -4.46
N ARG A 17 14.97 8.41 -3.93
CA ARG A 17 15.90 9.19 -4.75
C ARG A 17 16.53 8.32 -5.81
N ASP A 18 16.94 7.09 -5.48
CA ASP A 18 17.66 6.25 -6.43
C ASP A 18 16.72 5.74 -7.55
N ILE A 19 15.43 5.55 -7.26
CA ILE A 19 14.41 5.25 -8.29
C ILE A 19 14.22 6.44 -9.22
N VAL A 20 14.15 7.66 -8.68
CA VAL A 20 13.99 8.88 -9.48
C VAL A 20 15.25 9.17 -10.32
N ASP A 21 16.43 8.93 -9.76
CA ASP A 21 17.71 9.09 -10.45
C ASP A 21 17.85 8.10 -11.63
N GLY A 22 17.33 6.88 -11.47
CA GLY A 22 17.23 5.89 -12.54
C GLY A 22 16.37 6.33 -13.74
N MET A 23 15.54 7.38 -13.61
CA MET A 23 14.76 7.95 -14.71
C MET A 23 15.55 8.98 -15.54
N GLY A 24 16.79 9.28 -15.14
CA GLY A 24 17.68 10.22 -15.82
C GLY A 24 17.30 11.69 -15.60
N ILE A 25 17.77 12.57 -16.49
CA ILE A 25 17.66 14.03 -16.32
C ILE A 25 16.22 14.55 -16.24
N SER A 26 15.26 13.84 -16.84
CA SER A 26 13.85 14.22 -16.79
C SER A 26 13.17 13.84 -15.48
N GLY A 27 13.77 12.96 -14.66
CA GLY A 27 13.19 12.46 -13.42
C GLY A 27 11.76 11.97 -13.62
N VAL A 28 10.87 12.36 -12.69
CA VAL A 28 9.46 11.98 -12.69
C VAL A 28 8.61 12.69 -13.75
N GLU A 29 9.03 13.86 -14.22
CA GLU A 29 8.27 14.70 -15.17
C GLU A 29 8.34 14.19 -16.62
N GLY A 30 9.20 13.19 -16.88
CA GLY A 30 9.39 12.61 -18.21
C GLY A 30 8.36 11.53 -18.55
N VAL A 31 8.87 10.39 -19.00
CA VAL A 31 8.05 9.24 -19.41
C VAL A 31 7.24 8.69 -18.23
N PHE A 32 7.80 8.73 -17.02
CA PHE A 32 7.16 8.19 -15.82
C PHE A 32 5.77 8.79 -15.56
N ARG A 33 5.65 10.12 -15.39
CA ARG A 33 4.36 10.79 -15.17
C ARG A 33 3.36 10.48 -16.28
N LYS A 34 3.77 10.61 -17.55
CA LYS A 34 2.89 10.36 -18.71
C LYS A 34 2.39 8.90 -18.75
N SER A 35 3.26 7.94 -18.45
CA SER A 35 2.89 6.53 -18.35
C SER A 35 1.94 6.27 -17.18
N CYS A 36 2.15 6.92 -16.03
CA CYS A 36 1.24 6.84 -14.89
C CYS A 36 -0.14 7.42 -15.21
N GLU A 37 -0.21 8.58 -15.86
CA GLU A 37 -1.47 9.20 -16.30
C GLU A 37 -2.23 8.28 -17.24
N LYS A 38 -1.57 7.76 -18.28
CA LYS A 38 -2.23 6.87 -19.24
C LYS A 38 -2.70 5.57 -18.58
N THR A 39 -1.90 5.01 -17.69
CA THR A 39 -2.29 3.80 -16.94
C THR A 39 -3.49 4.08 -16.05
N LEU A 40 -3.47 5.19 -15.31
CA LEU A 40 -4.57 5.56 -14.43
C LEU A 40 -5.86 5.85 -15.21
N GLU A 41 -5.78 6.51 -16.37
CA GLU A 41 -6.91 6.70 -17.27
C GLU A 41 -7.54 5.36 -17.69
N VAL A 42 -6.72 4.37 -18.08
CA VAL A 42 -7.21 3.02 -18.42
C VAL A 42 -7.86 2.34 -17.21
N LEU A 43 -7.29 2.49 -16.01
CA LEU A 43 -7.87 1.94 -14.78
C LEU A 43 -9.22 2.57 -14.46
N ARG A 44 -9.35 3.91 -14.57
CA ARG A 44 -10.62 4.62 -14.33
C ARG A 44 -11.68 4.22 -15.36
N ASN A 45 -11.31 4.11 -16.63
CA ASN A 45 -12.23 3.72 -17.71
C ASN A 45 -12.77 2.30 -17.55
N ASN A 46 -12.00 1.40 -16.93
CA ASN A 46 -12.37 0.00 -16.71
C ASN A 46 -12.71 -0.31 -15.24
N GLN A 47 -13.07 0.70 -14.45
CA GLN A 47 -13.29 0.54 -13.00
C GLN A 47 -14.34 -0.52 -12.66
N THR A 48 -15.42 -0.62 -13.44
CA THR A 48 -16.49 -1.61 -13.23
C THR A 48 -15.96 -3.03 -13.31
N VAL A 49 -15.05 -3.31 -14.24
CA VAL A 49 -14.44 -4.65 -14.40
C VAL A 49 -13.52 -4.95 -13.22
N ILE A 50 -12.73 -3.98 -12.79
CA ILE A 50 -11.82 -4.13 -11.64
C ILE A 50 -12.61 -4.39 -10.36
N LEU A 51 -13.66 -3.61 -10.11
CA LEU A 51 -14.52 -3.77 -8.93
C LEU A 51 -15.23 -5.12 -8.94
N ALA A 52 -15.78 -5.55 -10.09
CA ALA A 52 -16.42 -6.86 -10.21
C ALA A 52 -15.46 -8.03 -9.87
N ILE A 53 -14.20 -7.96 -10.31
CA ILE A 53 -13.19 -8.96 -9.95
C ILE A 53 -12.92 -8.96 -8.44
N LEU A 54 -12.78 -7.78 -7.82
CA LEU A 54 -12.54 -7.65 -6.39
C LEU A 54 -13.73 -8.10 -5.55
N GLU A 55 -14.96 -7.86 -6.01
CA GLU A 55 -16.19 -8.37 -5.41
C GLU A 55 -16.24 -9.89 -5.44
N VAL A 56 -15.85 -10.53 -6.55
CA VAL A 56 -15.76 -12.00 -6.61
C VAL A 56 -14.77 -12.54 -5.58
N LEU A 57 -13.62 -11.88 -5.40
CA LEU A 57 -12.63 -12.25 -4.38
C LEU A 57 -13.13 -12.01 -2.94
N LEU A 58 -14.06 -11.07 -2.74
CA LEU A 58 -14.67 -10.80 -1.44
C LEU A 58 -15.47 -11.99 -0.91
N TYR A 59 -16.19 -12.66 -1.81
CA TYR A 59 -17.07 -13.78 -1.48
C TYR A 59 -16.38 -15.15 -1.58
N ASP A 60 -15.09 -15.23 -1.90
CA ASP A 60 -14.34 -16.48 -1.89
C ASP A 60 -14.09 -16.95 -0.45
N PRO A 61 -14.69 -18.07 0.00
CA PRO A 61 -14.56 -18.56 1.38
C PRO A 61 -13.15 -19.04 1.72
N LEU A 62 -12.29 -19.30 0.72
CA LEU A 62 -10.89 -19.66 0.92
C LEU A 62 -9.98 -18.42 0.95
N TYR A 63 -10.48 -17.25 0.53
CA TYR A 63 -9.71 -16.04 0.51
C TYR A 63 -9.67 -15.38 1.89
N SER A 64 -8.50 -15.42 2.51
CA SER A 64 -8.30 -14.74 3.78
C SER A 64 -7.85 -13.30 3.54
N TRP A 65 -8.72 -12.33 3.85
CA TRP A 65 -8.44 -10.88 3.87
C TRP A 65 -7.48 -10.54 5.01
N ASN A 66 -6.24 -11.00 4.89
CA ASN A 66 -5.56 -11.46 6.07
C ASN A 66 -4.84 -10.36 6.85
N VAL A 67 -5.35 -10.15 8.06
CA VAL A 67 -4.67 -9.68 9.27
C VAL A 67 -3.30 -10.37 9.50
N LEU A 68 -3.01 -11.53 8.89
CA LEU A 68 -1.70 -12.19 8.89
C LEU A 68 -0.56 -11.36 8.25
N SER A 69 -0.85 -10.50 7.27
CA SER A 69 0.17 -9.61 6.67
C SER A 69 0.72 -8.61 7.70
N ASN A 70 -0.18 -8.04 8.50
CA ASN A 70 0.19 -7.19 9.62
C ASN A 70 0.93 -7.96 10.71
N LYS A 71 0.62 -9.22 11.01
CA LYS A 71 1.35 -9.97 12.05
C LYS A 71 2.82 -10.20 11.69
N LYS A 72 3.12 -10.57 10.44
CA LYS A 72 4.52 -10.77 9.98
C LYS A 72 5.29 -9.45 9.91
N ALA A 73 4.66 -8.40 9.35
CA ALA A 73 5.27 -7.07 9.29
C ALA A 73 5.47 -6.46 10.68
N ASN A 74 4.49 -6.60 11.58
CA ASN A 74 4.56 -6.17 12.97
C ASN A 74 5.65 -6.94 13.74
N ARG A 75 5.78 -8.26 13.54
CA ARG A 75 6.87 -9.05 14.12
C ARG A 75 8.25 -8.59 13.61
N ARG A 76 8.38 -8.28 12.30
CA ARG A 76 9.62 -7.71 11.74
C ARG A 76 9.95 -6.33 12.34
N GLN A 77 8.95 -5.46 12.49
CA GLN A 77 9.16 -4.16 13.14
C GLN A 77 9.56 -4.34 14.62
N GLN A 78 8.86 -5.19 15.37
CA GLN A 78 9.18 -5.48 16.78
C GLN A 78 10.57 -6.08 16.97
N GLN A 79 10.97 -7.05 16.13
CA GLN A 79 12.32 -7.63 16.18
C GLN A 79 13.41 -6.59 15.90
N ALA A 80 13.19 -5.69 14.94
CA ALA A 80 14.12 -4.59 14.66
C ALA A 80 14.25 -3.58 15.82
N PHE A 81 13.23 -3.44 16.67
CA PHE A 81 13.29 -2.60 17.88
C PHE A 81 13.97 -3.31 19.08
N LEU A 82 13.96 -4.64 19.14
CA LEU A 82 14.42 -5.43 20.29
C LEU A 82 15.82 -6.03 20.13
N SER A 83 16.40 -6.08 18.92
CA SER A 83 17.73 -6.69 18.69
C SER A 83 18.53 -5.97 17.59
N PRO A 84 19.53 -5.13 17.93
CA PRO A 84 20.50 -4.58 16.97
C PRO A 84 21.63 -5.55 16.62
N SER A 85 21.75 -6.68 17.32
CA SER A 85 22.84 -7.64 17.19
C SER A 85 22.25 -9.00 16.82
N GLY A 86 22.64 -9.50 15.65
CA GLY A 86 22.04 -10.65 15.03
C GLY A 86 22.38 -11.95 15.75
N ASP A 87 21.34 -12.71 16.10
CA ASP A 87 21.37 -14.16 16.16
C ASP A 87 19.99 -14.64 15.69
N ALA A 88 19.99 -15.36 14.57
CA ALA A 88 18.79 -15.87 13.93
C ALA A 88 18.55 -17.30 14.41
N ASP A 89 17.78 -17.45 15.49
CA ASP A 89 17.18 -18.74 15.82
C ASP A 89 15.80 -18.87 15.16
N GLU A 90 15.76 -19.73 14.14
CA GLU A 90 14.55 -20.25 13.51
C GLU A 90 13.77 -21.11 14.50
N ALA A 91 12.84 -20.51 15.23
CA ALA A 91 11.78 -21.25 15.91
C ALA A 91 10.47 -21.10 15.10
N ASP A 92 10.22 -22.09 14.23
CA ASP A 92 8.97 -22.32 13.53
C ASP A 92 7.88 -22.72 14.55
N GLY A 93 7.31 -21.71 15.20
CA GLY A 93 6.20 -21.86 16.14
C GLY A 93 4.88 -21.61 15.43
N ALA A 94 4.30 -22.67 14.86
CA ALA A 94 2.91 -22.71 14.43
C ALA A 94 1.97 -22.50 15.62
N VAL A 95 1.69 -21.24 15.97
CA VAL A 95 0.67 -20.92 16.97
C VAL A 95 -0.65 -20.71 16.24
N GLY A 96 -1.52 -21.70 16.38
CA GLY A 96 -2.87 -21.75 15.85
C GLY A 96 -3.64 -20.45 16.12
N GLY A 97 -4.16 -19.85 15.05
CA GLY A 97 -5.07 -18.74 15.15
C GLY A 97 -6.43 -19.25 15.62
N LEU A 98 -6.92 -18.72 16.73
CA LEU A 98 -8.35 -18.74 17.04
C LEU A 98 -9.12 -18.20 15.82
N PRO A 99 -10.20 -18.86 15.38
CA PRO A 99 -11.01 -18.37 14.27
C PRO A 99 -11.63 -17.04 14.73
N MET A 100 -11.14 -15.93 14.19
CA MET A 100 -11.82 -14.65 14.31
C MET A 100 -13.10 -14.74 13.50
N ASP A 101 -14.19 -14.30 14.15
CA ASP A 101 -15.56 -14.38 13.67
C ASP A 101 -15.71 -13.85 12.24
N GLY A 102 -16.21 -14.68 11.32
CA GLY A 102 -16.23 -14.40 9.88
C GLY A 102 -16.97 -13.11 9.50
N ALA A 103 -17.89 -12.66 10.35
CA ALA A 103 -18.58 -11.37 10.22
C ALA A 103 -17.63 -10.16 10.22
N ASN A 104 -16.54 -10.18 11.01
CA ASN A 104 -15.60 -9.06 11.11
C ASN A 104 -14.66 -8.95 9.89
N ILE A 105 -14.42 -10.07 9.21
CA ILE A 105 -13.58 -10.15 8.01
C ILE A 105 -14.31 -9.48 6.84
N ASN A 106 -15.58 -9.82 6.65
CA ASN A 106 -16.40 -9.26 5.57
C ASN A 106 -16.54 -7.73 5.69
N VAL A 107 -16.79 -7.20 6.90
CA VAL A 107 -16.86 -5.74 7.14
C VAL A 107 -15.55 -5.04 6.81
N THR A 108 -14.41 -5.64 7.14
CA THR A 108 -13.09 -5.06 6.84
C THR A 108 -12.83 -5.07 5.34
N ALA A 109 -13.23 -6.14 4.66
CA ALA A 109 -13.03 -6.33 3.24
C ALA A 109 -13.95 -5.42 2.40
N GLU A 110 -15.22 -5.26 2.78
CA GLU A 110 -16.15 -4.28 2.21
C GLU A 110 -15.61 -2.84 2.34
N ARG A 111 -15.08 -2.48 3.52
CA ARG A 111 -14.43 -1.18 3.71
C ARG A 111 -13.22 -0.99 2.79
N THR A 112 -12.41 -2.03 2.58
CA THR A 112 -11.28 -1.93 1.65
C THR A 112 -11.72 -1.81 0.20
N LEU A 113 -12.83 -2.46 -0.20
CA LEU A 113 -13.41 -2.33 -1.52
C LEU A 113 -13.87 -0.89 -1.78
N MET A 114 -14.59 -0.29 -0.83
CA MET A 114 -15.03 1.11 -0.89
C MET A 114 -13.84 2.06 -1.07
N GLN A 115 -12.72 1.84 -0.36
CA GLN A 115 -11.51 2.64 -0.53
C GLN A 115 -10.85 2.47 -1.92
N VAL A 116 -10.98 1.29 -2.54
CA VAL A 116 -10.47 1.06 -3.90
C VAL A 116 -11.36 1.77 -4.91
N GLU A 117 -12.67 1.71 -4.73
CA GLU A 117 -13.65 2.44 -5.56
C GLU A 117 -13.38 3.95 -5.52
N GLU A 118 -13.24 4.55 -4.33
CA GLU A 118 -12.90 5.97 -4.17
C GLU A 118 -11.60 6.32 -4.92
N LYS A 119 -10.57 5.48 -4.82
CA LYS A 119 -9.29 5.69 -5.53
C LYS A 119 -9.42 5.60 -7.05
N LEU A 120 -10.23 4.67 -7.56
CA LEU A 120 -10.48 4.49 -8.99
C LEU A 120 -11.32 5.64 -9.56
N LEU A 121 -12.26 6.18 -8.80
CA LEU A 121 -13.03 7.37 -9.17
C LEU A 121 -12.18 8.65 -9.09
N GLY A 122 -11.07 8.61 -8.35
CA GLY A 122 -10.27 9.80 -8.05
C GLY A 122 -10.94 10.70 -7.02
N GLN A 123 -11.73 10.13 -6.12
CA GLN A 123 -12.37 10.83 -5.02
C GLN A 123 -11.41 10.87 -3.82
N GLU A 124 -10.97 12.07 -3.45
CA GLU A 124 -10.24 12.34 -2.21
C GLU A 124 -10.97 13.44 -1.43
N ASP A 125 -11.21 13.23 -0.13
CA ASP A 125 -11.92 14.18 0.75
C ASP A 125 -13.24 14.73 0.16
N ASN A 126 -14.06 13.83 -0.41
CA ASN A 126 -15.32 14.15 -1.11
C ASN A 126 -15.17 15.08 -2.32
N LYS A 127 -13.97 15.19 -2.90
CA LYS A 127 -13.71 15.94 -4.13
C LYS A 127 -13.19 15.01 -5.20
N TYR A 128 -13.69 15.20 -6.42
CA TYR A 128 -13.16 14.51 -7.59
C TYR A 128 -11.93 15.24 -8.10
N ILE A 129 -10.85 14.49 -8.31
CA ILE A 129 -9.59 14.98 -8.84
C ILE A 129 -9.41 14.41 -10.26
N SER A 130 -8.88 15.24 -11.17
CA SER A 130 -8.49 14.79 -12.51
C SER A 130 -7.40 13.69 -12.43
N VAL A 131 -7.23 12.95 -13.53
CA VAL A 131 -6.18 11.92 -13.64
C VAL A 131 -4.80 12.54 -13.40
N ASP A 132 -4.48 13.64 -14.10
CA ASP A 132 -3.24 14.40 -13.92
C ASP A 132 -3.06 14.88 -12.47
N GLY A 133 -4.10 15.47 -11.87
CA GLY A 133 -4.05 15.95 -10.49
C GLY A 133 -3.80 14.84 -9.48
N GLN A 134 -4.43 13.66 -9.66
CA GLN A 134 -4.23 12.53 -8.77
C GLN A 134 -2.82 11.96 -8.92
N VAL A 135 -2.30 11.81 -10.15
CA VAL A 135 -0.92 11.37 -10.39
C VAL A 135 0.07 12.33 -9.75
N GLN A 136 -0.10 13.64 -9.97
CA GLN A 136 0.76 14.65 -9.36
C GLN A 136 0.74 14.59 -7.83
N MET A 137 -0.45 14.49 -7.24
CA MET A 137 -0.63 14.40 -5.80
C MET A 137 0.08 13.16 -5.23
N LEU A 138 -0.08 12.01 -5.89
CA LEU A 138 0.53 10.74 -5.49
C LEU A 138 2.06 10.80 -5.58
N ILE A 139 2.62 11.35 -6.68
CA ILE A 139 4.06 11.55 -6.85
C ILE A 139 4.61 12.47 -5.76
N PHE A 140 3.94 13.60 -5.53
CA PHE A 140 4.34 14.56 -4.50
C PHE A 140 4.36 13.93 -3.11
N ASN A 141 3.30 13.18 -2.75
CA ASN A 141 3.19 12.52 -1.46
C ASN A 141 4.22 11.38 -1.29
N ALA A 142 4.57 10.67 -2.36
CA ALA A 142 5.59 9.62 -2.35
C ALA A 142 7.02 10.16 -2.18
N MET A 143 7.31 11.33 -2.76
CA MET A 143 8.64 11.97 -2.67
C MET A 143 8.80 12.88 -1.44
N ASN A 144 7.75 13.09 -0.65
CA ASN A 144 7.79 13.99 0.48
C ASN A 144 8.76 13.47 1.55
N LYS A 145 9.86 14.21 1.77
CA LYS A 145 10.90 13.87 2.75
C LYS A 145 10.37 13.67 4.16
N ARG A 146 9.32 14.39 4.56
CA ARG A 146 8.69 14.23 5.89
C ARG A 146 7.96 12.91 6.02
N ASN A 147 7.36 12.42 4.93
CA ASN A 147 6.74 11.11 4.91
C ASN A 147 7.82 10.03 4.89
N LEU A 148 8.82 10.18 4.02
CA LEU A 148 9.94 9.24 3.87
C LEU A 148 10.78 9.08 5.14
N CYS A 149 10.96 10.10 5.98
CA CYS A 149 11.72 9.94 7.21
C CYS A 149 10.95 9.23 8.34
N GLN A 150 9.64 9.04 8.19
CA GLN A 150 8.77 8.39 9.18
C GLN A 150 8.52 6.90 8.87
N VAL A 151 8.91 6.43 7.68
CA VAL A 151 8.75 5.02 7.32
C VAL A 151 9.74 4.15 8.09
N PHE A 152 9.40 2.86 8.23
CA PHE A 152 10.25 1.88 8.89
C PHE A 152 11.67 1.84 8.31
N ALA A 153 12.70 1.76 9.16
CA ALA A 153 14.11 1.84 8.75
C ALA A 153 14.50 0.79 7.70
N GLY A 154 13.95 -0.43 7.78
CA GLY A 154 14.18 -1.50 6.80
C GLY A 154 13.58 -1.22 5.41
N TRP A 155 12.78 -0.16 5.26
CA TRP A 155 12.32 0.33 3.97
C TRP A 155 13.41 1.10 3.22
N GLN A 156 14.51 1.49 3.88
CA GLN A 156 15.65 2.21 3.32
C GLN A 156 15.22 3.49 2.56
N PRO A 157 14.61 4.47 3.24
CA PRO A 157 14.12 5.70 2.60
C PRO A 157 15.22 6.63 2.06
N TYR A 158 16.48 6.35 2.41
CA TYR A 158 17.66 7.10 1.97
C TYR A 158 18.25 6.63 0.62
N LEU A 159 17.73 5.52 0.09
CA LEU A 159 17.99 5.03 -1.26
C LEU A 159 17.03 5.72 -2.26
#